data_AF-A0A1W9WXI5-F1
#
_entry.id   AF-A0A1W9WXI5-F1
#
_cell.length_a   1.000
_cell.length_b   1.000
_cell.length_c   1.000
_cell.angle_alpha   90.00
_cell.angle_beta   90.00
_cell.angle_gamma   90.00
#
_symmetry.space_group_name_H-M   'P 1'
#
loop_
_entity.id
_entity.type
_entity.pdbx_description
1 polymer ?
#
loop_
_entity_poly.entity_id
_entity_poly.type
_entity_poly.pdbx_seq_one_letter_code
_entity_poly.pdbx_strand_id
1 'polypeptide(L)'
;MRSHKLPPERKRPPKRKKRPPPQKDFELRGTSRIGAKQAVILKGPDNKEFIQYFRSKKKEPTPTGNIGVKFKEPYQDYFLLSVESRKIQIEYPTESPCRKSNDKKGVECNSEDGGKTAILSLVHGKALKAPAAHKKPPKKRADDKKKKRQRTFKRQVIKDEDVPPGMRVVRTPFGDRLVPIKK
;
A
#
# COMPACT_ATOMS: atom_id res chain seq x y z
N MET A 1 13.84 -35.12 77.68
CA MET A 1 13.32 -34.23 76.62
C MET A 1 14.21 -34.37 75.39
N ARG A 2 13.73 -34.96 74.31
CA ARG A 2 14.51 -35.11 73.05
C ARG A 2 14.03 -34.07 72.05
N SER A 3 14.87 -33.07 71.78
CA SER A 3 14.61 -32.03 70.78
C SER A 3 14.62 -32.65 69.38
N HIS A 4 13.46 -32.68 68.73
CA HIS A 4 13.36 -33.01 67.31
C HIS A 4 13.89 -31.83 66.49
N LYS A 5 15.08 -31.98 65.91
CA LYS A 5 15.63 -31.02 64.95
C LYS A 5 14.88 -31.19 63.64
N LEU A 6 14.14 -30.17 63.21
CA LEU A 6 13.47 -30.14 61.92
C LEU A 6 14.53 -30.26 60.80
N PRO A 7 14.28 -31.09 59.76
CA PRO A 7 15.20 -31.24 58.66
C PRO A 7 15.31 -29.93 57.85
N PRO A 8 16.49 -29.60 57.31
CA PRO A 8 16.70 -28.37 56.56
C PRO A 8 15.87 -28.35 55.27
N GLU A 9 15.18 -27.24 55.05
CA GLU A 9 14.33 -27.02 53.89
C GLU A 9 15.18 -27.01 52.60
N ARG A 10 15.02 -28.03 51.75
CA ARG A 10 15.73 -28.13 50.47
C ARG A 10 15.20 -27.08 49.50
N LYS A 11 15.97 -26.00 49.28
CA LYS A 11 15.69 -25.00 48.23
C LYS A 11 15.65 -25.71 46.87
N ARG A 12 14.48 -25.70 46.22
CA ARG A 12 14.33 -26.26 44.87
C ARG A 12 15.24 -25.49 43.91
N PRO A 13 15.94 -26.17 42.99
CA PRO A 13 16.78 -25.49 42.01
C PRO A 13 15.94 -24.50 41.20
N PRO A 14 16.50 -23.32 40.83
CA PRO A 14 15.77 -22.34 40.04
C PRO A 14 15.31 -22.97 38.73
N LYS A 15 14.01 -22.86 38.42
CA LYS A 15 13.43 -23.37 37.17
C LYS A 15 14.21 -22.77 35.99
N ARG A 16 14.79 -23.64 35.14
CA ARG A 16 15.45 -23.21 33.89
C ARG A 16 14.49 -22.34 33.09
N LYS A 17 14.88 -21.11 32.79
CA LYS A 17 14.11 -20.19 31.95
C LYS A 17 13.89 -20.86 30.59
N LYS A 18 12.63 -21.04 30.19
CA LYS A 18 12.28 -21.59 28.86
C LYS A 18 12.87 -20.68 27.78
N ARG A 19 13.40 -21.26 26.70
CA ARG A 19 13.85 -20.47 25.56
C ARG A 19 12.63 -19.74 24.97
N PRO A 20 12.72 -18.44 24.71
CA PRO A 20 11.59 -17.69 24.19
C PRO A 20 11.27 -18.14 22.75
N PRO A 21 10.02 -17.95 22.28
CA PRO A 21 9.62 -18.30 20.93
C PRO A 21 10.51 -17.63 19.86
N PRO A 22 10.63 -18.24 18.67
CA PRO A 22 11.37 -17.64 17.57
C PRO A 22 10.65 -16.38 17.05
N GLN A 23 11.44 -15.39 16.64
CA GLN A 23 10.97 -14.20 15.93
C GLN A 23 10.27 -14.61 14.63
N LYS A 24 9.10 -14.03 14.36
CA LYS A 24 8.34 -14.30 13.13
C LYS A 24 8.25 -13.03 12.29
N ASP A 25 8.90 -13.04 11.14
CA ASP A 25 8.98 -11.88 10.24
C ASP A 25 7.96 -11.91 9.12
N PHE A 26 7.41 -10.73 8.83
CA PHE A 26 6.55 -10.46 7.69
C PHE A 26 7.35 -9.79 6.57
N GLU A 27 6.83 -9.86 5.36
CA GLU A 27 7.36 -9.14 4.21
C GLU A 27 6.29 -8.16 3.71
N LEU A 28 6.66 -6.89 3.55
CA LEU A 28 5.77 -5.88 2.98
C LEU A 28 5.66 -6.10 1.48
N ARG A 29 4.43 -6.33 0.99
CA ARG A 29 4.12 -6.46 -0.44
C ARG A 29 3.59 -5.16 -1.04
N GLY A 30 2.95 -4.32 -0.24
CA GLY A 30 2.51 -3.01 -0.68
C GLY A 30 1.66 -2.26 0.34
N THR A 31 1.38 -1.01 0.02
CA THR A 31 0.55 -0.09 0.81
C THR A 31 -0.46 0.58 -0.12
N SER A 32 -1.71 0.73 0.31
CA SER A 32 -2.77 1.40 -0.45
C SER A 32 -3.41 2.50 0.39
N ARG A 33 -3.64 3.66 -0.22
CA ARG A 33 -4.34 4.79 0.38
C ARG A 33 -5.39 5.31 -0.57
N ILE A 34 -6.66 5.20 -0.19
CA ILE A 34 -7.80 5.76 -0.93
C ILE A 34 -8.55 6.70 0.01
N GLY A 35 -8.38 8.00 -0.21
CA GLY A 35 -8.83 9.04 0.72
C GLY A 35 -8.23 8.85 2.11
N ALA A 36 -9.09 8.70 3.12
CA ALA A 36 -8.69 8.43 4.50
C ALA A 36 -8.47 6.94 4.82
N LYS A 37 -8.77 6.03 3.89
CA LYS A 37 -8.62 4.58 4.12
C LYS A 37 -7.21 4.15 3.75
N GLN A 38 -6.51 3.55 4.70
CA GLN A 38 -5.19 2.96 4.50
C GLN A 38 -5.26 1.44 4.67
N ALA A 39 -4.50 0.73 3.85
CA ALA A 39 -4.35 -0.71 3.92
C ALA A 39 -2.92 -1.12 3.57
N VAL A 40 -2.52 -2.27 4.11
CA VAL A 40 -1.19 -2.86 3.90
C VAL A 40 -1.39 -4.29 3.41
N ILE A 41 -0.60 -4.69 2.43
CA ILE A 41 -0.56 -6.06 1.93
C ILE A 41 0.73 -6.67 2.48
N LEU A 42 0.59 -7.74 3.25
CA LEU A 42 1.68 -8.42 3.94
C LEU A 42 1.72 -9.88 3.53
N LYS A 43 2.93 -10.41 3.40
CA LYS A 43 3.16 -11.85 3.38
C LYS A 43 3.62 -12.30 4.76
N GLY A 44 2.84 -13.20 5.36
CA GLY A 44 3.09 -13.72 6.70
C GLY A 44 4.28 -14.68 6.79
N PRO A 45 4.71 -15.03 8.01
CA PRO A 45 5.70 -16.09 8.27
C PRO A 45 5.33 -17.45 7.66
N ASP A 46 4.03 -17.73 7.49
CA ASP A 46 3.49 -18.91 6.82
C ASP A 46 3.49 -18.81 5.28
N ASN A 47 4.10 -17.76 4.72
CA ASN A 47 4.11 -17.41 3.30
C ASN A 47 2.75 -17.07 2.70
N LYS A 48 1.68 -16.90 3.49
CA LYS A 48 0.37 -16.49 2.98
C LYS A 48 0.25 -14.97 2.96
N GLU A 49 -0.40 -14.45 1.93
CA GLU A 49 -0.65 -13.02 1.81
C GLU A 49 -1.99 -12.66 2.45
N PHE A 50 -2.03 -11.50 3.11
CA PHE A 50 -3.25 -10.95 3.68
C PHE A 50 -3.23 -9.42 3.65
N ILE A 51 -4.42 -8.83 3.72
CA ILE A 51 -4.61 -7.38 3.76
C ILE A 51 -4.94 -6.97 5.20
N GLN A 52 -4.12 -6.08 5.76
CA GLN A 52 -4.38 -5.42 7.04
C GLN A 52 -4.88 -4.00 6.80
N TYR A 53 -6.08 -3.69 7.28
CA TYR A 53 -6.63 -2.35 7.20
C TYR A 53 -6.20 -1.51 8.40
N PHE A 54 -5.69 -0.30 8.16
CA PHE A 54 -5.33 0.65 9.21
C PHE A 54 -6.49 1.63 9.42
N ARG A 55 -7.48 1.22 10.21
CA ARG A 55 -8.69 2.01 10.49
C ARG A 55 -8.57 2.74 11.81
N SER A 56 -8.74 4.06 11.82
CA SER A 56 -8.68 4.87 13.05
C SER A 56 -9.65 4.39 14.14
N LYS A 57 -10.85 3.93 13.76
CA LYS A 57 -11.85 3.38 14.71
C LYS A 57 -11.47 2.05 15.36
N LYS A 58 -10.42 1.37 14.86
CA LYS A 58 -9.93 0.08 15.38
C LYS A 58 -8.56 0.22 16.06
N LYS A 59 -8.12 1.45 16.31
CA LYS A 59 -6.89 1.70 17.05
C LYS A 59 -7.13 1.42 18.53
N GLU A 60 -6.23 0.68 19.15
CA GLU A 60 -6.26 0.33 20.57
C GLU A 60 -4.86 0.46 21.18
N PRO A 61 -4.76 0.65 22.51
CA PRO A 61 -3.49 0.63 23.21
C PRO A 61 -2.79 -0.72 23.04
N THR A 62 -1.50 -0.69 22.73
CA THR A 62 -0.66 -1.89 22.65
C THR A 62 -0.07 -2.23 24.02
N PRO A 63 0.44 -3.46 24.25
CA PRO A 63 1.08 -3.83 25.51
C PRO A 63 2.27 -2.94 25.91
N THR A 64 2.88 -2.24 24.94
CA THR A 64 4.02 -1.34 25.19
C THR A 64 3.63 0.13 25.32
N GLY A 65 2.32 0.46 25.24
CA GLY A 65 1.78 1.80 25.41
C GLY A 65 1.64 2.61 24.12
N ASN A 66 1.91 2.02 22.95
CA ASN A 66 1.62 2.65 21.67
C ASN A 66 0.12 2.56 21.35
N ILE A 67 -0.29 3.19 20.25
CA ILE A 67 -1.65 3.07 19.71
C ILE A 67 -1.56 2.44 18.32
N GLY A 68 -2.15 1.27 18.15
CA GLY A 68 -2.04 0.49 16.91
C GLY A 68 -3.32 -0.26 16.55
N VAL A 69 -3.33 -0.84 15.36
CA VAL A 69 -4.42 -1.73 14.92
C VAL A 69 -3.93 -3.17 15.00
N LYS A 70 -4.62 -4.00 15.77
CA LYS A 70 -4.34 -5.43 15.88
C LYS A 70 -4.40 -6.12 14.52
N PHE A 71 -3.46 -7.02 14.28
CA PHE A 71 -3.42 -7.80 13.05
C PHE A 71 -4.58 -8.81 13.00
N LYS A 72 -4.97 -9.20 11.78
CA LYS A 72 -5.94 -10.27 11.56
C LYS A 72 -5.37 -11.63 12.01
N GLU A 73 -6.25 -12.55 12.37
CA GLU A 73 -5.91 -13.95 12.66
C GLU A 73 -5.08 -14.58 11.53
N PRO A 74 -4.06 -15.38 11.87
CA PRO A 74 -3.66 -15.82 13.22
C PRO A 74 -2.64 -14.89 13.92
N TYR A 75 -2.39 -13.69 13.40
CA TYR A 75 -1.28 -12.81 13.84
C TYR A 75 -1.71 -11.77 14.88
N GLN A 76 -2.72 -12.07 15.68
CA GLN A 76 -3.34 -11.12 16.59
C GLN A 76 -2.39 -10.51 17.63
N ASP A 77 -1.24 -11.13 17.92
CA ASP A 77 -0.27 -10.59 18.88
C ASP A 77 0.61 -9.46 18.30
N TYR A 78 0.42 -9.10 17.01
CA TYR A 78 1.11 -8.02 16.32
C TYR A 78 0.20 -6.81 16.13
N PHE A 79 0.78 -5.61 16.18
CA PHE A 79 0.06 -4.36 15.97
C PHE A 79 0.66 -3.55 14.83
N LEU A 80 -0.20 -2.97 14.00
CA LEU A 80 0.17 -2.00 12.97
C LEU A 80 0.14 -0.61 13.60
N LEU A 81 1.28 0.06 13.72
CA LEU A 81 1.39 1.37 14.37
C LEU A 81 1.24 2.52 13.36
N SER A 82 1.88 2.40 12.19
CA SER A 82 1.84 3.42 11.15
C SER A 82 1.88 2.83 9.74
N VAL A 83 1.35 3.58 8.77
CA VAL A 83 1.37 3.23 7.34
C VAL A 83 1.83 4.43 6.53
N GLU A 84 3.00 4.29 5.92
CA GLU A 84 3.61 5.27 5.02
C GLU A 84 3.70 4.71 3.59
N SER A 85 4.25 5.52 2.68
CA SER A 85 4.54 5.05 1.32
C SER A 85 5.68 4.05 1.37
N ARG A 86 5.40 2.77 1.06
CA ARG A 86 6.38 1.65 1.01
C ARG A 86 7.02 1.25 2.33
N LYS A 87 6.58 1.82 3.45
CA LYS A 87 7.10 1.53 4.78
C LYS A 87 5.95 1.48 5.78
N ILE A 88 6.06 0.58 6.74
CA ILE A 88 5.15 0.50 7.89
C ILE A 88 5.96 0.33 9.16
N GLN A 89 5.35 0.69 10.29
CA GLN A 89 5.88 0.34 11.61
C GLN A 89 4.94 -0.66 12.26
N ILE A 90 5.50 -1.75 12.77
CA ILE A 90 4.77 -2.79 13.48
C ILE A 90 5.33 -2.98 14.89
N GLU A 91 4.48 -3.37 15.80
CA GLU A 91 4.87 -3.84 17.13
C GLU A 91 4.86 -5.37 17.15
N TYR A 92 5.96 -5.95 17.63
CA TYR A 92 6.11 -7.37 17.84
C TYR A 92 5.54 -7.81 19.19
N PRO A 93 5.10 -9.07 19.34
CA PRO A 93 4.67 -9.63 20.61
C PRO A 93 5.78 -9.55 21.66
N THR A 94 5.41 -9.25 22.91
CA THR A 94 6.37 -9.15 24.03
C THR A 94 7.14 -10.45 24.26
N GLU A 95 6.54 -11.61 23.98
CA GLU A 95 7.20 -12.91 24.10
C GLU A 95 8.25 -13.17 23.01
N SER A 96 8.03 -12.60 21.81
CA SER A 96 8.87 -12.81 20.63
C SER A 96 9.19 -11.47 19.94
N PRO A 97 10.00 -10.59 20.58
CA PRO A 97 10.37 -9.29 20.03
C PRO A 97 11.22 -9.43 18.76
N CYS A 98 11.34 -8.33 18.02
CA CYS A 98 12.25 -8.21 16.88
C CYS A 98 13.69 -8.14 17.40
N ARG A 99 14.44 -9.23 17.26
CA ARG A 99 15.82 -9.36 17.75
C ARG A 99 16.86 -9.15 16.65
N LYS A 100 16.54 -9.52 15.41
CA LYS A 100 17.46 -9.45 14.29
C LYS A 100 16.78 -8.89 13.06
N SER A 101 17.36 -7.82 12.51
CA SER A 101 16.95 -7.26 11.23
C SER A 101 17.15 -8.27 10.09
N ASN A 102 16.27 -8.20 9.09
CA ASN A 102 16.20 -9.13 7.98
C ASN A 102 16.01 -8.38 6.67
N ASP A 103 17.13 -8.02 6.03
CA ASP A 103 17.14 -7.23 4.79
C ASP A 103 16.37 -7.91 3.65
N LYS A 104 16.38 -9.25 3.60
CA LYS A 104 15.65 -10.01 2.58
C LYS A 104 14.14 -9.85 2.67
N LYS A 105 13.63 -9.61 3.89
CA LYS A 105 12.21 -9.32 4.15
C LYS A 105 11.93 -7.84 4.37
N GLY A 106 12.96 -7.00 4.36
CA GLY A 106 12.87 -5.56 4.61
C GLY A 106 12.57 -5.21 6.07
N VAL A 107 12.87 -6.10 7.02
CA VAL A 107 12.62 -5.88 8.46
C VAL A 107 13.82 -5.22 9.11
N GLU A 108 13.60 -4.09 9.77
CA GLU A 108 14.59 -3.37 10.56
C GLU A 108 14.09 -3.26 12.01
N CYS A 109 14.71 -3.99 12.93
CA CYS A 109 14.33 -3.97 14.34
C CYS A 109 14.78 -2.67 15.00
N ASN A 110 13.90 -2.05 15.80
CA ASN A 110 14.28 -0.91 16.61
C ASN A 110 15.09 -1.41 17.83
N SER A 111 16.36 -1.03 17.92
CA SER A 111 17.21 -1.43 19.06
C SER A 111 17.00 -0.55 20.30
N GLU A 112 16.49 0.67 20.13
CA GLU A 112 16.30 1.63 21.22
C GLU A 112 15.18 1.22 22.17
N ASP A 113 14.13 0.59 21.65
CA ASP A 113 12.99 0.10 22.44
C ASP A 113 13.14 -1.37 22.88
N GLY A 114 14.31 -1.97 22.63
CA GLY A 114 14.58 -3.38 22.93
C GLY A 114 13.92 -4.36 21.96
N GLY A 115 13.62 -3.93 20.73
CA GLY A 115 13.03 -4.78 19.69
C GLY A 115 11.51 -4.89 19.77
N LYS A 116 10.86 -3.96 20.47
CA LYS A 116 9.40 -3.92 20.58
C LYS A 116 8.78 -3.53 19.25
N THR A 117 9.36 -2.54 18.58
CA THR A 117 8.91 -2.11 17.25
C THR A 117 9.91 -2.47 16.17
N ALA A 118 9.40 -2.59 14.96
CA ALA A 118 10.21 -2.76 13.76
C ALA A 118 9.61 -1.97 12.61
N ILE A 119 10.50 -1.59 11.72
CA ILE A 119 10.18 -0.98 10.44
C ILE A 119 10.17 -2.08 9.38
N LEU A 120 9.09 -2.18 8.61
CA LEU A 120 9.02 -3.04 7.44
C LEU A 120 9.00 -2.18 6.19
N SER A 121 10.02 -2.35 5.35
CA SER A 121 10.18 -1.66 4.07
C SER A 121 9.88 -2.61 2.91
N LEU A 122 9.28 -2.07 1.85
CA LEU A 122 9.04 -2.83 0.62
C LEU A 122 10.39 -3.20 0.00
N VAL A 123 10.67 -4.50 -0.12
CA VAL A 123 11.89 -4.99 -0.78
C VAL A 123 11.72 -4.92 -2.29
N HIS A 124 12.61 -4.20 -2.95
CA HIS A 124 12.62 -4.09 -4.41
C HIS A 124 13.52 -5.18 -5.02
N GLY A 125 13.04 -5.79 -6.10
CA GLY A 125 13.91 -6.54 -7.00
C GLY A 125 14.84 -5.60 -7.78
N LYS A 126 15.91 -6.17 -8.37
CA LYS A 126 16.73 -5.43 -9.33
C LYS A 126 15.85 -5.00 -10.50
N ALA A 127 15.97 -3.73 -10.91
CA ALA A 127 15.27 -3.22 -12.07
C ALA A 127 15.60 -4.10 -13.29
N LEU A 128 14.57 -4.51 -14.03
CA LEU A 128 14.78 -5.23 -15.27
C LEU A 128 15.49 -4.31 -16.26
N LYS A 129 16.39 -4.88 -17.07
CA LYS A 129 17.05 -4.14 -18.14
C LYS A 129 15.97 -3.56 -19.03
N ALA A 130 16.02 -2.24 -19.27
CA ALA A 130 15.10 -1.61 -20.19
C ALA A 130 15.13 -2.39 -21.51
N PRO A 131 13.96 -2.71 -22.11
CA PRO A 131 13.95 -3.33 -23.42
C PRO A 131 14.81 -2.49 -24.36
N ALA A 132 15.64 -3.14 -25.17
CA ALA A 132 16.48 -2.46 -26.14
C ALA A 132 15.59 -1.49 -26.89
N ALA A 133 15.96 -0.20 -26.89
CA ALA A 133 15.17 0.84 -27.52
C ALA A 133 14.83 0.36 -28.92
N HIS A 134 13.57 0.00 -29.17
CA HIS A 134 13.12 -0.26 -30.53
C HIS A 134 13.50 0.99 -31.29
N LYS A 135 14.43 0.84 -32.26
CA LYS A 135 14.80 1.92 -33.16
C LYS A 135 13.50 2.33 -33.82
N LYS A 136 12.81 3.31 -33.24
CA LYS A 136 11.66 3.93 -33.89
C LYS A 136 12.24 4.35 -35.24
N PRO A 137 11.67 3.89 -36.37
CA PRO A 137 12.08 4.42 -37.65
C PRO A 137 12.07 5.94 -37.50
N PRO A 138 13.10 6.64 -38.02
CA PRO A 138 13.24 8.07 -37.82
C PRO A 138 11.88 8.69 -38.08
N LYS A 139 11.31 9.36 -37.06
CA LYS A 139 10.04 10.06 -37.21
C LYS A 139 10.25 11.05 -38.36
N LYS A 140 9.84 10.69 -39.58
CA LYS A 140 9.55 11.67 -40.61
C LYS A 140 8.59 12.62 -39.93
N ARG A 141 9.05 13.86 -39.71
CA ARG A 141 8.39 14.85 -38.86
C ARG A 141 6.90 14.81 -39.17
N ALA A 142 6.09 14.51 -38.14
CA ALA A 142 4.64 14.44 -38.26
C ALA A 142 3.99 15.80 -38.57
N ASP A 143 4.80 16.84 -38.79
CA ASP A 143 4.38 18.14 -39.31
C ASP A 143 3.72 18.03 -40.68
N ASP A 144 4.22 17.17 -41.57
CA ASP A 144 3.68 17.10 -42.93
C ASP A 144 2.28 16.46 -42.96
N LYS A 145 2.07 15.39 -42.16
CA LYS A 145 0.79 14.68 -42.08
C LYS A 145 -0.29 15.48 -41.33
N LYS A 146 0.09 16.27 -40.31
CA LYS A 146 -0.82 17.16 -39.57
C LYS A 146 -1.25 18.36 -40.42
N LYS A 147 -0.33 18.97 -41.20
CA LYS A 147 -0.66 19.99 -42.22
C LYS A 147 -1.57 19.45 -43.32
N LYS A 148 -1.32 18.23 -43.83
CA LYS A 148 -2.15 17.64 -44.90
C LYS A 148 -3.60 17.39 -44.45
N ARG A 149 -3.80 16.88 -43.23
CA ARG A 149 -5.14 16.61 -42.67
C ARG A 149 -5.91 17.87 -42.31
N GLN A 150 -5.25 18.93 -41.82
CA GLN A 150 -5.90 20.22 -41.59
C GLN A 150 -6.32 20.91 -42.88
N ARG A 151 -5.58 20.72 -43.99
CA ARG A 151 -5.94 21.25 -45.32
C ARG A 151 -7.11 20.52 -46.00
N THR A 152 -7.53 19.35 -45.51
CA THR A 152 -8.63 18.57 -46.13
C THR A 152 -9.99 18.79 -45.47
N PHE A 153 -10.04 19.44 -44.30
CA PHE A 153 -11.31 19.76 -43.66
C PHE A 153 -11.99 20.93 -44.38
N LYS A 154 -13.04 20.64 -45.15
CA LYS A 154 -13.94 21.65 -45.70
C LYS A 154 -15.12 21.81 -44.75
N ARG A 155 -15.28 22.99 -44.16
CA ARG A 155 -16.46 23.32 -43.35
C ARG A 155 -17.71 23.14 -44.22
N GLN A 156 -18.61 22.27 -43.80
CA GLN A 156 -19.95 22.18 -44.38
C GLN A 156 -20.81 23.32 -43.83
N VAL A 157 -21.47 24.05 -44.73
CA VAL A 157 -22.36 25.16 -44.40
C VAL A 157 -23.74 24.75 -44.92
N ILE A 158 -24.76 24.89 -44.07
CA ILE A 158 -26.14 24.64 -44.46
C ILE A 158 -26.58 25.87 -45.25
N LYS A 159 -26.97 25.69 -46.52
CA LYS A 159 -27.53 26.80 -47.32
C LYS A 159 -28.99 27.03 -46.93
N ASP A 160 -29.50 28.24 -47.18
CA ASP A 160 -30.86 28.59 -46.80
C ASP A 160 -31.92 27.77 -47.56
N GLU A 161 -31.58 27.25 -48.75
CA GLU A 161 -32.46 26.34 -49.51
C GLU A 161 -32.51 24.92 -48.93
N ASP A 162 -31.48 24.52 -48.19
CA ASP A 162 -31.37 23.20 -47.54
C ASP A 162 -32.01 23.19 -46.13
N VAL A 163 -32.70 24.28 -45.75
CA VAL A 163 -33.36 24.44 -44.46
C VAL A 163 -34.80 23.94 -44.53
N PRO A 164 -35.18 22.91 -43.74
CA PRO A 164 -36.55 22.42 -43.71
C PRO A 164 -37.57 23.49 -43.27
N PRO A 165 -38.82 23.45 -43.76
CA PRO A 165 -39.87 24.38 -43.36
C PRO A 165 -40.05 24.41 -41.83
N GLY A 166 -40.10 25.62 -41.26
CA GLY A 166 -40.25 25.82 -39.81
C GLY A 166 -38.96 25.77 -38.98
N MET A 167 -37.80 25.59 -39.61
CA MET A 167 -36.47 25.68 -38.99
C MET A 167 -35.71 26.92 -39.46
N ARG A 168 -34.74 27.38 -38.67
CA ARG A 168 -33.75 28.39 -39.05
C ARG A 168 -32.34 27.95 -38.68
N VAL A 169 -31.33 28.40 -39.43
CA VAL A 169 -29.93 28.11 -39.13
C VAL A 169 -29.36 29.09 -38.09
N VAL A 170 -28.65 28.57 -37.10
CA VAL A 170 -27.84 29.31 -36.12
C VAL A 170 -26.37 28.99 -36.37
N ARG A 171 -25.60 30.02 -36.74
CA ARG A 171 -24.15 29.90 -36.98
C ARG A 171 -23.41 29.90 -35.64
N THR A 172 -22.81 28.77 -35.26
CA THR A 172 -22.02 28.67 -34.02
C THR A 172 -20.55 28.39 -34.30
N PRO A 173 -19.62 28.67 -33.36
CA PRO A 173 -18.20 28.34 -33.50
C PRO A 173 -17.92 26.85 -33.74
N PHE A 174 -18.87 25.98 -33.40
CA PHE A 174 -18.76 24.52 -33.54
C PHE A 174 -19.47 23.99 -34.80
N GLY A 175 -20.06 24.86 -35.63
CA GLY A 175 -20.81 24.49 -36.83
C GLY A 175 -22.22 25.10 -36.86
N ASP A 176 -22.91 24.89 -37.97
CA ASP A 176 -24.28 25.39 -38.16
C ASP A 176 -25.29 24.43 -37.50
N ARG A 177 -26.30 24.98 -36.83
CA ARG A 177 -27.37 24.23 -36.15
C ARG A 177 -28.75 24.66 -36.63
N LEU A 178 -29.67 23.72 -36.84
CA LEU A 178 -31.07 24.03 -37.13
C LEU A 178 -31.85 24.18 -35.81
N VAL A 179 -32.60 25.27 -35.67
CA VAL A 179 -33.49 25.51 -34.53
C VAL A 179 -34.90 25.82 -35.01
N PRO A 180 -35.96 25.39 -34.29
CA PRO A 180 -37.33 25.72 -34.64
C PRO A 180 -37.57 27.23 -34.61
N ILE A 181 -38.32 27.74 -35.59
CA ILE A 181 -38.87 29.08 -35.55
C ILE A 181 -40.02 29.04 -34.54
N LYS A 182 -39.77 29.52 -33.32
CA LYS A 182 -40.85 29.75 -32.36
C LYS A 182 -41.81 30.78 -32.98
N LYS A 183 -43.08 30.42 -33.10
CA LYS A 183 -44.16 31.38 -33.35
C LYS A 183 -44.30 32.32 -32.16
#